data_AF-A0A397DXJ5-F1
#
_entry.id   AF-A0A397DXJ5-F1
#
_cell.length_a   1.000
_cell.length_b   1.000
_cell.length_c   1.000
_cell.angle_alpha   90.00
_cell.angle_beta   90.00
_cell.angle_gamma   90.00
#
_symmetry.space_group_name_H-M   'P 1'
#
loop_
_entity.id
_entity.type
_entity.pdbx_description
1 polymer ?
#
loop_
_entity_poly.entity_id
_entity_poly.type
_entity_poly.pdbx_seq_one_letter_code
_entity_poly.pdbx_strand_id
1 'polypeptide(L)'
;MIIKMQDTSVRDLESEMGIPKSNLSRWSQQKEQLVNFEGNLHRRFNLIGAGRPEEIPDTDALTAYMLNLRDAERAVTCTHLVNYPKRHHNDWLEA
;
A
#
# COMPACT_ATOMS: atom_id res chain seq x y z
N MET A 1 15.64 13.54 1.43
CA MET A 1 15.83 14.50 0.32
C MET A 1 15.86 15.95 0.84
N ILE A 2 14.74 16.50 1.28
CA ILE A 2 14.63 17.92 1.68
C ILE A 2 15.44 18.27 2.93
N ILE A 3 15.61 17.33 3.86
CA ILE A 3 16.49 17.51 5.04
C ILE A 3 17.96 17.60 4.61
N LYS A 4 18.43 16.71 3.72
CA LYS A 4 19.80 16.77 3.15
C LYS A 4 20.10 18.09 2.42
N MET A 5 19.08 18.74 1.85
CA MET A 5 19.21 20.04 1.16
C MET A 5 19.42 21.23 2.12
N GLN A 6 19.26 21.03 3.44
CA GLN A 6 19.49 22.08 4.43
C GLN A 6 20.97 22.19 4.80
N ASP A 7 21.68 21.06 4.75
CA ASP A 7 23.07 20.94 5.23
C ASP A 7 24.09 20.86 4.08
N THR A 8 23.62 20.78 2.82
CA THR A 8 24.47 20.54 1.64
C THR A 8 24.16 21.53 0.53
N SER A 9 25.20 22.02 -0.18
CA SER A 9 24.99 22.96 -1.28
C SER A 9 24.27 22.30 -2.47
N VAL A 10 23.46 23.08 -3.19
CA VAL A 10 22.70 22.60 -4.36
C VAL A 10 23.60 22.06 -5.47
N ARG A 11 24.84 22.56 -5.58
CA ARG A 11 25.83 22.08 -6.56
C ARG A 11 26.32 20.68 -6.24
N ASP A 12 26.63 20.43 -4.97
CA ASP A 12 27.15 19.15 -4.53
C ASP A 12 26.07 18.06 -4.66
N LEU A 13 24.83 18.41 -4.34
CA LEU A 13 23.67 17.53 -4.49
C LEU A 13 23.34 17.20 -5.95
N GLU A 14 23.50 18.15 -6.89
CA GLU A 14 23.35 17.87 -8.31
C GLU A 14 24.41 16.86 -8.79
N SER A 15 25.66 17.03 -8.36
CA SER A 15 26.75 16.11 -8.72
C SER A 15 26.58 14.72 -8.09
N GLU A 16 26.09 14.64 -6.87
CA GLU A 16 25.90 13.36 -6.15
C GLU A 16 24.69 12.59 -6.67
N MET A 17 23.58 13.27 -6.96
CA MET A 17 22.30 12.62 -7.24
C MET A 17 21.89 12.66 -8.73
N GLY A 18 22.60 13.41 -9.56
CA GLY A 18 22.26 13.60 -10.98
C GLY A 18 20.94 14.36 -11.19
N ILE A 19 20.44 15.06 -10.17
CA ILE A 19 19.19 15.80 -10.23
C ILE A 19 19.48 17.25 -10.62
N PRO A 20 18.83 17.79 -11.67
CA PRO A 20 19.08 19.15 -12.13
C PRO A 20 18.90 20.19 -11.03
N LYS A 21 19.81 21.18 -10.98
CA LYS A 21 19.74 22.36 -10.11
C LYS A 21 18.37 23.05 -10.07
N SER A 22 17.68 23.11 -11.21
CA SER A 22 16.36 23.74 -11.31
C SER A 22 15.32 23.01 -10.45
N ASN A 23 15.35 21.68 -10.43
CA ASN A 23 14.46 20.86 -9.61
C ASN A 23 14.81 21.01 -8.12
N LEU A 24 16.10 20.99 -7.80
CA LEU A 24 16.56 21.19 -6.42
C LEU A 24 16.18 22.59 -5.89
N SER A 25 16.36 23.63 -6.69
CA SER A 25 15.97 25.00 -6.34
C SER A 25 14.46 25.12 -6.11
N ARG A 26 13.66 24.53 -7.00
CA ARG A 26 12.19 24.49 -6.88
C ARG A 26 11.75 23.78 -5.59
N TRP A 27 12.33 22.63 -5.26
CA TRP A 27 12.00 21.92 -4.03
C TRP A 27 12.45 22.66 -2.78
N SER A 28 13.57 23.38 -2.84
CA SER A 28 14.01 24.25 -1.75
C SER A 28 13.02 25.39 -1.51
N GLN A 29 12.45 25.99 -2.56
CA GLN A 29 11.42 27.02 -2.44
C GLN A 29 10.10 26.46 -1.87
N GLN A 30 9.78 25.20 -2.18
CA GLN A 30 8.59 24.50 -1.67
C GLN A 30 8.84 23.74 -0.37
N LYS A 31 9.99 23.96 0.29
CA LYS A 31 10.44 23.19 1.46
C LYS A 31 9.37 23.09 2.55
N GLU A 32 8.80 24.21 2.98
CA GLU A 32 7.80 24.21 4.05
C GLU A 32 6.55 23.44 3.65
N GLN A 33 6.07 23.63 2.42
CA GLN A 33 4.91 22.91 1.90
C GLN A 33 5.16 21.40 1.85
N LEU A 34 6.36 20.98 1.44
CA LEU A 34 6.72 19.58 1.32
C LEU A 34 7.04 18.92 2.67
N VAL A 35 7.63 19.65 3.62
CA VAL A 35 7.90 19.17 4.99
C VAL A 35 6.60 19.05 5.78
N ASN A 36 5.69 20.02 5.63
CA ASN A 36 4.39 20.03 6.30
C ASN A 36 3.31 19.27 5.51
N PHE A 37 3.69 18.61 4.41
CA PHE A 37 2.76 17.80 3.65
C PHE A 37 2.49 16.49 4.38
N GLU A 38 1.35 16.41 5.06
CA GLU A 38 0.88 15.17 5.71
C GLU A 38 0.57 14.05 4.69
N GLY A 39 0.49 14.40 3.41
CA GLY A 39 0.23 13.49 2.32
C GLY A 39 -1.24 13.08 2.20
N ASN A 40 -1.51 12.18 1.27
CA ASN A 40 -2.81 11.53 1.15
C ASN A 40 -2.90 10.45 2.23
N LEU A 41 -2.91 10.79 3.52
CA LEU A 41 -2.93 9.82 4.62
C LEU A 41 -4.03 8.76 4.42
N HIS A 42 -5.16 9.15 3.82
CA HIS A 42 -6.28 8.27 3.46
C HIS A 42 -6.14 7.48 2.13
N ARG A 43 -5.02 7.58 1.40
CA ARG A 43 -4.80 6.87 0.10
C ARG A 43 -3.45 6.15 0.01
N ARG A 44 -2.87 5.74 1.13
CA ARG A 44 -1.56 5.04 1.18
C ARG A 44 -1.70 3.53 0.97
N PHE A 45 -2.36 3.09 -0.10
CA PHE A 45 -2.54 1.67 -0.42
C PHE A 45 -1.27 0.99 -0.96
N ASN A 46 -0.29 1.76 -1.45
CA ASN A 46 0.87 1.24 -2.18
C ASN A 46 2.22 1.45 -1.46
N LEU A 47 2.24 1.85 -0.19
CA LEU A 47 3.47 1.96 0.59
C LEU A 47 3.69 0.71 1.43
N ILE A 48 4.86 0.09 1.30
CA ILE A 48 5.28 -1.06 2.10
C ILE A 48 5.22 -0.69 3.59
N GLY A 49 4.48 -1.47 4.39
CA GLY A 49 4.33 -1.25 5.83
C GLY A 49 3.03 -0.55 6.27
N ALA A 50 2.15 -0.14 5.34
CA ALA A 50 0.85 0.45 5.69
C ALA A 50 -0.21 -0.57 6.17
N GLY A 51 0.15 -1.86 6.24
CA GLY A 51 -0.80 -2.96 6.37
C GLY A 51 -1.62 -3.12 5.08
N ARG A 52 -1.77 -4.34 4.58
CA ARG A 52 -2.79 -4.58 3.56
C ARG A 52 -4.14 -4.40 4.27
N PRO A 53 -5.07 -3.58 3.79
CA PRO A 53 -6.45 -3.63 4.29
C PRO A 53 -6.90 -5.09 4.23
N GLU A 54 -7.55 -5.60 5.26
CA GLU A 54 -8.13 -6.94 5.23
C GLU A 54 -9.21 -6.95 4.14
N GLU A 55 -8.86 -7.42 2.95
CA GLU A 55 -9.74 -7.42 1.78
C GLU A 55 -10.86 -8.46 1.91
N ILE A 56 -10.62 -9.53 2.68
CA ILE A 56 -11.57 -10.62 2.92
C ILE A 56 -11.37 -11.10 4.36
N PRO A 57 -12.45 -11.17 5.17
CA PRO A 57 -12.36 -11.64 6.55
C PRO A 57 -11.93 -13.11 6.60
N ASP A 58 -11.14 -13.44 7.62
CA ASP A 58 -10.73 -14.81 7.95
C ASP A 58 -10.12 -15.57 6.76
N THR A 59 -9.08 -14.96 6.18
CA THR A 59 -8.40 -15.48 4.99
C THR A 59 -7.74 -16.84 5.24
N ASP A 60 -7.35 -17.12 6.49
CA ASP A 60 -6.78 -18.40 6.89
C ASP A 60 -7.85 -19.52 6.86
N ALA A 61 -9.04 -19.27 7.39
CA ALA A 61 -10.12 -20.27 7.34
C ALA A 61 -10.66 -20.49 5.92
N LEU A 62 -10.72 -19.44 5.09
CA LEU A 62 -11.04 -19.58 3.66
C LEU A 62 -10.00 -20.45 2.94
N THR A 63 -8.71 -20.26 3.25
CA THR A 63 -7.62 -21.05 2.66
C THR A 63 -7.73 -22.52 3.07
N ALA A 64 -7.99 -22.80 4.35
CA ALA A 64 -8.22 -24.16 4.85
C ALA A 64 -9.43 -24.83 4.16
N TYR A 65 -10.53 -24.09 3.98
CA TYR A 65 -11.70 -24.58 3.24
C TYR A 65 -11.37 -24.93 1.78
N MET A 66 -10.58 -24.09 1.08
CA MET A 66 -10.13 -24.36 -0.28
C MET A 66 -9.25 -25.60 -0.38
N LEU A 67 -8.34 -25.79 0.57
CA LEU A 67 -7.47 -26.98 0.62
C LEU A 67 -8.30 -28.25 0.86
N ASN A 68 -9.23 -28.24 1.82
CA ASN A 68 -10.11 -29.37 2.10
C ASN A 68 -10.98 -29.76 0.89
N LEU A 69 -11.49 -28.79 0.13
CA LEU A 69 -12.23 -29.08 -1.10
C LEU A 69 -11.34 -29.76 -2.14
N ARG A 70 -10.09 -29.32 -2.26
CA ARG A 70 -9.13 -29.89 -3.21
C ARG A 70 -8.70 -31.30 -2.81
N ASP A 71 -8.50 -31.54 -1.52
CA ASP A 71 -8.16 -32.85 -0.98
C ASP A 71 -9.31 -33.85 -1.14
N ALA A 72 -10.55 -33.36 -1.11
CA ALA A 72 -11.74 -34.15 -1.47
C ALA A 72 -11.91 -34.35 -3.00
N GLU A 73 -10.86 -34.11 -3.79
CA GLU A 73 -10.83 -34.16 -5.27
C GLU A 73 -11.85 -33.25 -5.97
N ARG A 74 -12.39 -32.23 -5.27
CA ARG A 74 -13.32 -31.28 -5.87
C ARG A 74 -12.54 -30.12 -6.46
N ALA A 75 -12.88 -29.76 -7.70
CA ALA A 75 -12.43 -28.51 -8.26
C ALA A 75 -12.96 -27.34 -7.41
N VAL A 76 -12.04 -26.50 -6.91
CA VAL A 76 -12.41 -25.24 -6.26
C VAL A 76 -12.91 -24.29 -7.35
N THR A 77 -14.16 -23.84 -7.23
CA THR A 77 -14.81 -22.96 -8.22
C THR A 77 -15.18 -21.63 -7.58
N CYS A 78 -15.42 -20.60 -8.41
CA CYS A 78 -15.88 -19.29 -7.95
C CYS A 78 -17.16 -19.38 -7.07
N THR A 79 -18.05 -20.33 -7.36
CA THR A 79 -19.25 -20.57 -6.53
C THR A 79 -18.90 -20.98 -5.11
N HIS A 80 -17.89 -21.84 -4.92
CA HIS A 80 -17.43 -22.22 -3.58
C HIS A 80 -16.84 -21.03 -2.84
N LEU A 81 -16.02 -20.22 -3.52
CA LEU A 81 -15.39 -19.04 -2.96
C LEU A 81 -16.39 -17.96 -2.56
N VAL A 82 -17.43 -17.73 -3.35
CA VAL A 82 -18.47 -16.74 -3.06
C VAL A 82 -19.44 -17.22 -1.98
N ASN A 83 -19.73 -18.53 -1.92
CA ASN A 83 -20.64 -19.07 -0.91
C ASN A 83 -20.04 -19.12 0.50
N TYR A 84 -18.72 -19.20 0.61
CA TYR A 84 -18.04 -19.20 1.91
C TYR A 84 -18.33 -17.92 2.73
N PRO A 85 -18.02 -16.70 2.26
CA PRO A 85 -18.32 -15.47 3.00
C PRO A 85 -19.83 -15.26 3.16
N LYS A 86 -20.67 -15.69 2.20
CA LYS A 86 -22.13 -15.62 2.36
C LYS A 86 -22.67 -16.40 3.56
N ARG A 87 -21.99 -17.48 3.96
CA ARG A 87 -22.40 -18.36 5.06
C ARG A 87 -21.76 -18.01 6.40
N HIS A 88 -20.56 -17.45 6.38
CA HIS A 88 -19.73 -17.27 7.58
C HIS A 88 -19.46 -15.81 7.92
N HIS A 89 -19.60 -14.90 6.96
CA HIS A 89 -19.32 -13.47 7.09
C HIS A 89 -20.38 -12.64 6.35
N ASN A 90 -21.67 -12.94 6.60
CA ASN A 90 -22.77 -12.24 5.95
C ASN A 90 -22.79 -10.75 6.32
N ASP A 91 -22.60 -10.45 7.61
CA ASP A 91 -22.52 -9.08 8.14
C ASP A 91 -21.43 -8.25 7.44
N TRP A 92 -20.33 -8.86 7.01
CA TRP A 92 -19.27 -8.19 6.26
C TRP A 92 -19.67 -7.87 4.81
N LEU A 93 -20.58 -8.63 4.21
CA LEU A 93 -21.11 -8.37 2.87
C LEU A 93 -22.19 -7.27 2.87
N GLU A 94 -22.85 -7.04 4.01
CA GLU A 94 -23.92 -6.05 4.15
C GLU A 94 -23.46 -4.68 4.65
N ALA A 95 -22.19 -4.57 5.09
CA ALA A 95 -21.55 -3.34 5.60
C ALA A 95 -20.99 -2.44 4.49
#